data_AF-A0A4T0M5F4-F1
#
_entry.id   AF-A0A4T0M5F4-F1
#
_cell.length_a   1.000
_cell.length_b   1.000
_cell.length_c   1.000
_cell.angle_alpha   90.00
_cell.angle_beta   90.00
_cell.angle_gamma   90.00
#
_symmetry.space_group_name_H-M   'P 1'
#
loop_
_entity.id
_entity.type
_entity.pdbx_description
1 polymer ?
#
loop_
_entity_poly.entity_id
_entity_poly.type
_entity_poly.pdbx_seq_one_letter_code
_entity_poly.pdbx_strand_id
1 'polypeptide(L)'
;MSEFIREAVAILEELKTKTNVKLDNKIDNSLLYTDYNSNLNLKDPINWEIANKLLKDLLKYFNNLLYIIQSQSSSLLLRNWLNKFNDTVEYFIRLLHSIIEYNYREIINYNEIIHKLTNEKIPSSELQALKILLRDHYILLVDTKSEIDQEVDKDDCDKDNFKEMISLAEKLPSIYLQLIENLKEEQDHESILALSTKLTDQWNEVVYLLDEAEDEEFDDAVREFKGTYNEIFKNNTLSLGIDLDKLSL
;
A
#
# COMPACT_ATOMS: atom_id res chain seq x y z
N MET A 1 -25.08 26.52 8.00
CA MET A 1 -24.95 25.36 8.93
C MET A 1 -24.19 24.19 8.30
N SER A 2 -24.43 23.83 7.03
CA SER A 2 -23.49 23.00 6.23
C SER A 2 -22.16 23.71 5.93
N GLU A 3 -22.11 25.05 6.00
CA GLU A 3 -20.91 25.84 5.70
C GLU A 3 -19.71 25.46 6.59
N PHE A 4 -19.92 25.15 7.88
CA PHE A 4 -18.82 24.77 8.76
C PHE A 4 -18.27 23.37 8.46
N ILE A 5 -19.14 22.41 8.09
CA ILE A 5 -18.66 21.11 7.60
C ILE A 5 -17.94 21.27 6.25
N ARG A 6 -18.45 22.12 5.35
CA ARG A 6 -17.79 22.43 4.08
C ARG A 6 -16.43 23.12 4.28
N GLU A 7 -16.32 24.00 5.28
CA GLU A 7 -15.05 24.61 5.69
C GLU A 7 -14.09 23.57 6.28
N ALA A 8 -14.58 22.68 7.14
CA ALA A 8 -13.77 21.58 7.68
C ALA A 8 -13.28 20.62 6.59
N VAL A 9 -14.14 20.29 5.60
CA VAL A 9 -13.75 19.53 4.40
C VAL A 9 -12.64 20.26 3.65
N ALA A 10 -12.80 21.56 3.37
CA ALA A 10 -11.79 22.34 2.66
C ALA A 10 -10.44 22.38 3.42
N ILE A 11 -10.46 22.50 4.75
CA ILE A 11 -9.23 22.44 5.58
C ILE A 11 -8.59 21.06 5.51
N LEU A 12 -9.37 19.97 5.55
CA LEU A 12 -8.85 18.61 5.44
C LEU A 12 -8.27 18.33 4.04
N GLU A 13 -8.92 18.82 2.99
CA GLU A 13 -8.40 18.78 1.61
C GLU A 13 -7.10 19.59 1.47
N GLU A 14 -7.02 20.76 2.12
CA GLU A 14 -5.79 21.55 2.18
C GLU A 14 -4.66 20.81 2.93
N LEU A 15 -5.00 20.10 4.02
CA LEU A 15 -4.02 19.28 4.75
C LEU A 15 -3.50 18.12 3.89
N LYS A 16 -4.39 17.46 3.13
CA LYS A 16 -4.02 16.39 2.18
C LYS A 16 -3.18 16.92 1.01
N THR A 17 -3.43 18.14 0.53
CA THR A 17 -2.62 18.73 -0.55
C THR A 17 -1.24 19.18 -0.05
N LYS A 18 -1.12 19.61 1.21
CA LYS A 18 0.17 19.91 1.87
C LYS A 18 1.06 18.68 2.07
N THR A 19 0.52 17.46 1.94
CA THR A 19 1.25 16.19 2.04
C THR A 19 1.55 15.55 0.68
N ASN A 20 1.08 16.11 -0.44
CA ASN A 20 1.32 15.58 -1.79
C ASN A 20 2.77 15.81 -2.27
N VAL A 21 3.69 15.03 -1.72
CA VAL A 21 4.80 14.47 -2.50
C VAL A 21 4.19 13.28 -3.24
N LYS A 22 4.16 13.28 -4.58
CA LYS A 22 3.46 12.28 -5.41
C LYS A 22 3.64 10.86 -4.87
N LEU A 23 2.57 10.29 -4.31
CA LEU A 23 2.50 8.92 -3.81
C LEU A 23 1.30 8.29 -4.52
N ASP A 24 1.57 7.75 -5.72
CA ASP A 24 0.64 6.88 -6.43
C ASP A 24 0.68 5.52 -5.75
N ASN A 25 -0.31 5.23 -4.92
CA ASN A 25 -0.73 3.86 -4.58
C ASN A 25 -2.25 3.93 -4.33
N LYS A 26 -3.02 3.39 -5.28
CA LYS A 26 -4.47 3.21 -5.11
C LYS A 26 -4.69 2.05 -4.14
N ILE A 27 -5.45 2.30 -3.08
CA ILE A 27 -5.99 1.25 -2.23
C ILE A 27 -7.22 0.64 -2.93
N ASP A 28 -7.27 -0.68 -2.98
CA ASP A 28 -8.38 -1.45 -3.53
C ASP A 28 -9.67 -1.24 -2.70
N ASN A 29 -10.79 -1.07 -3.39
CA ASN A 29 -12.12 -0.82 -2.82
C ASN A 29 -12.89 -2.11 -2.50
N SER A 30 -12.24 -3.27 -2.57
CA SER A 30 -12.87 -4.56 -2.29
C SER A 30 -12.71 -4.90 -0.80
N LEU A 31 -13.81 -5.35 -0.14
CA LEU A 31 -14.00 -5.76 1.28
C LEU A 31 -14.61 -4.65 2.18
N LEU A 32 -15.82 -4.76 2.76
CA LEU A 32 -16.76 -5.88 2.94
C LEU A 32 -18.19 -5.32 3.05
N TYR A 33 -19.11 -5.94 2.31
CA TYR A 33 -20.53 -5.94 2.61
C TYR A 33 -20.78 -6.82 3.84
N THR A 34 -21.51 -6.31 4.84
CA THR A 34 -22.41 -7.15 5.63
C THR A 34 -23.72 -6.41 5.86
N ASP A 35 -24.81 -7.12 5.58
CA ASP A 35 -26.19 -6.66 5.75
C ASP A 35 -26.48 -6.37 7.22
N TYR A 36 -26.50 -5.09 7.59
CA TYR A 36 -27.19 -4.62 8.78
C TYR A 36 -28.11 -3.46 8.38
N ASN A 37 -29.27 -3.82 7.86
CA ASN A 37 -30.36 -2.87 7.72
C ASN A 37 -31.66 -3.50 8.18
N SER A 38 -32.09 -3.14 9.39
CA SER A 38 -33.50 -2.85 9.67
C SER A 38 -33.62 -2.32 11.09
N ASN A 39 -34.14 -1.09 11.22
CA ASN A 39 -34.63 -0.44 12.44
C ASN A 39 -33.77 0.67 13.08
N LEU A 40 -33.03 1.48 12.32
CA LEU A 40 -32.63 2.81 12.80
C LEU A 40 -33.63 3.87 12.35
N ASN A 41 -34.74 3.98 13.07
CA ASN A 41 -35.58 5.16 13.09
C ASN A 41 -34.84 6.28 13.87
N LEU A 42 -33.78 6.83 13.29
CA LEU A 42 -33.03 7.96 13.88
C LEU A 42 -33.81 9.25 13.61
N LYS A 43 -34.75 9.56 14.51
CA LYS A 43 -35.55 10.79 14.51
C LYS A 43 -34.95 11.93 15.32
N ASP A 44 -33.75 11.77 15.87
CA ASP A 44 -33.11 12.83 16.66
C ASP A 44 -32.27 13.74 15.75
N PRO A 45 -32.53 15.06 15.72
CA PRO A 45 -31.75 16.00 14.93
C PRO A 45 -30.29 16.05 15.42
N ILE A 46 -29.36 16.16 14.48
CA ILE A 46 -27.93 16.37 14.79
C ILE A 46 -27.79 17.60 15.68
N ASN A 47 -27.12 17.44 16.83
CA ASN A 47 -26.73 18.57 17.65
C ASN A 47 -25.53 19.27 17.00
N TRP A 48 -25.83 20.26 16.18
CA TRP A 48 -24.86 21.02 15.40
C TRP A 48 -23.84 21.80 16.24
N GLU A 49 -24.22 22.22 17.45
CA GLU A 49 -23.30 22.91 18.36
C GLU A 49 -22.19 21.95 18.84
N ILE A 50 -22.58 20.75 19.27
CA ILE A 50 -21.64 19.70 19.67
C ILE A 50 -20.79 19.26 18.48
N ALA A 51 -21.40 19.02 17.32
CA ALA A 51 -20.67 18.63 16.11
C ALA A 51 -19.61 19.66 15.71
N ASN A 52 -19.94 20.96 15.71
CA ASN A 52 -18.99 22.02 15.39
C ASN A 52 -17.83 22.10 16.38
N LYS A 53 -18.09 21.88 17.68
CA LYS A 53 -17.02 21.83 18.69
C LYS A 53 -16.09 20.64 18.46
N LEU A 54 -16.65 19.44 18.26
CA LEU A 54 -15.87 18.22 18.01
C LEU A 54 -15.04 18.33 16.73
N LEU A 55 -15.57 18.95 15.68
CA LEU A 55 -14.84 19.20 14.43
C LEU A 55 -13.65 20.14 14.63
N LYS A 56 -13.79 21.21 15.42
CA LYS A 56 -12.66 22.10 15.74
C LYS A 56 -11.56 21.36 16.48
N ASP A 57 -11.92 20.55 17.47
CA ASP A 57 -10.97 19.75 18.23
C ASP A 57 -10.27 18.73 17.30
N LEU A 58 -11.03 18.06 16.43
CA LEU A 58 -10.51 17.12 15.43
C LEU A 58 -9.51 17.78 14.47
N LEU A 59 -9.83 18.95 13.92
CA LEU A 59 -8.92 19.69 13.03
C LEU A 59 -7.62 20.07 13.75
N LYS A 60 -7.69 20.41 15.04
CA LYS A 60 -6.50 20.66 15.86
C LYS A 60 -5.67 19.39 16.04
N TYR A 61 -6.31 18.24 16.27
CA TYR A 61 -5.60 16.95 16.35
C TYR A 61 -4.90 16.61 15.03
N PHE A 62 -5.56 16.78 13.88
CA PHE A 62 -4.93 16.55 12.57
C PHE A 62 -3.73 17.46 12.32
N ASN A 63 -3.83 18.76 12.64
CA ASN A 63 -2.71 19.68 12.51
C ASN A 63 -1.52 19.28 13.40
N ASN A 64 -1.78 18.92 14.66
CA ASN A 64 -0.74 18.48 15.58
C ASN A 64 -0.10 17.16 15.11
N LEU A 65 -0.92 16.23 14.62
CA LEU A 65 -0.45 14.95 14.10
C LEU A 65 0.43 15.16 12.86
N LEU A 66 0.01 16.01 11.93
CA LEU A 66 0.82 16.37 10.76
C LEU A 66 2.16 16.98 11.17
N TYR A 67 2.18 17.87 12.15
CA TYR A 67 3.42 18.45 12.69
C TYR A 67 4.36 17.37 13.26
N ILE A 68 3.84 16.43 14.04
CA ILE A 68 4.62 15.30 14.58
C ILE A 68 5.19 14.44 13.45
N ILE A 69 4.38 14.15 12.43
CA ILE A 69 4.81 13.36 11.27
C ILE A 69 5.92 14.08 10.51
N GLN A 70 5.72 15.37 10.19
CA GLN A 70 6.71 16.18 9.47
C GLN A 70 8.01 16.40 10.26
N SER A 71 7.99 16.22 11.59
CA SER A 71 9.19 16.27 12.41
C SER A 71 10.05 14.98 12.36
N GLN A 72 9.59 13.93 11.68
CA GLN A 72 10.37 12.69 11.55
C GLN A 72 11.57 12.85 10.60
N SER A 73 12.74 12.47 11.10
CA SER A 73 14.00 12.50 10.33
C SER A 73 14.17 11.29 9.41
N SER A 74 13.62 10.14 9.78
CA SER A 74 13.64 8.93 8.97
C SER A 74 12.66 9.01 7.81
N SER A 75 13.16 8.84 6.59
CA SER A 75 12.37 8.92 5.37
C SER A 75 11.28 7.83 5.31
N LEU A 76 11.53 6.62 5.80
CA LEU A 76 10.57 5.52 5.71
C LEU A 76 9.44 5.63 6.73
N LEU A 77 9.75 6.04 7.97
CA LEU A 77 8.70 6.34 8.96
C LEU A 77 7.87 7.54 8.50
N LEU A 78 8.51 8.60 7.98
CA LEU A 78 7.81 9.74 7.41
C LEU A 78 6.84 9.29 6.31
N ARG A 79 7.30 8.48 5.35
CA ARG A 79 6.48 7.94 4.26
C ARG A 79 5.30 7.11 4.79
N ASN A 80 5.55 6.15 5.67
CA ASN A 80 4.51 5.28 6.23
C ASN A 80 3.46 6.05 7.03
N TRP A 81 3.90 6.99 7.87
CA TRP A 81 3.01 7.75 8.73
C TRP A 81 2.21 8.76 7.92
N LEU A 82 2.79 9.37 6.88
CA LEU A 82 2.06 10.21 5.93
C LEU A 82 0.98 9.44 5.17
N ASN A 83 1.26 8.21 4.72
CA ASN A 83 0.25 7.38 4.06
C ASN A 83 -0.94 7.12 4.99
N LYS A 84 -0.70 6.62 6.20
CA LYS A 84 -1.77 6.37 7.19
C LYS A 84 -2.53 7.65 7.57
N PHE A 85 -1.83 8.77 7.67
CA PHE A 85 -2.44 10.08 7.92
C PHE A 85 -3.38 10.47 6.77
N ASN A 86 -2.91 10.36 5.53
CA ASN A 86 -3.68 10.70 4.34
C ASN A 86 -4.92 9.83 4.19
N ASP A 87 -4.81 8.52 4.44
CA ASP A 87 -5.94 7.59 4.43
C ASP A 87 -6.98 7.98 5.49
N THR A 88 -6.50 8.25 6.72
CA THR A 88 -7.38 8.67 7.81
C THR A 88 -8.11 9.97 7.45
N VAL A 89 -7.40 10.98 6.93
CA VAL A 89 -7.99 12.26 6.50
C VAL A 89 -9.02 12.05 5.38
N GLU A 90 -8.71 11.23 4.38
CA GLU A 90 -9.61 10.90 3.27
C GLU A 90 -10.94 10.31 3.77
N TYR A 91 -10.88 9.31 4.65
CA TYR A 91 -12.10 8.70 5.18
C TYR A 91 -12.88 9.65 6.10
N PHE A 92 -12.20 10.54 6.82
CA PHE A 92 -12.87 11.62 7.55
C PHE A 92 -13.58 12.59 6.60
N ILE A 93 -12.98 12.99 5.48
CA ILE A 93 -13.64 13.82 4.46
C ILE A 93 -14.92 13.13 3.96
N ARG A 94 -14.84 11.84 3.61
CA ARG A 94 -15.99 11.05 3.17
C ARG A 94 -17.09 10.92 4.23
N LEU A 95 -16.70 10.73 5.49
CA LEU A 95 -17.63 10.73 6.62
C LEU A 95 -18.38 12.08 6.72
N LEU A 96 -17.67 13.20 6.60
CA LEU A 96 -18.27 14.54 6.66
C LEU A 96 -19.24 14.79 5.51
N HIS A 97 -18.90 14.36 4.28
CA HIS A 97 -19.82 14.39 3.15
C HIS A 97 -21.09 13.58 3.42
N SER A 98 -20.93 12.36 3.95
CA SER A 98 -22.05 11.48 4.28
C SER A 98 -22.98 12.08 5.33
N ILE A 99 -22.42 12.83 6.30
CA ILE A 99 -23.20 13.60 7.30
C ILE A 99 -24.00 14.73 6.64
N ILE A 100 -23.42 15.45 5.69
CA ILE A 100 -24.14 16.51 4.93
C ILE A 100 -25.31 15.92 4.15
N GLU A 101 -25.11 14.74 3.56
CA GLU A 101 -26.09 14.06 2.71
C GLU A 101 -27.11 13.24 3.51
N TYR A 102 -26.97 13.18 4.84
CA TYR A 102 -27.76 12.31 5.70
C TYR A 102 -27.72 10.83 5.27
N ASN A 103 -26.60 10.40 4.69
CA ASN A 103 -26.39 9.02 4.25
C ASN A 103 -25.94 8.15 5.42
N TYR A 104 -26.88 7.74 6.28
CA TYR A 104 -26.59 6.98 7.50
C TYR A 104 -25.81 5.68 7.25
N ARG A 105 -26.01 5.03 6.10
CA ARG A 105 -25.27 3.82 5.72
C ARG A 105 -23.77 4.12 5.58
N GLU A 106 -23.45 5.18 4.84
CA GLU A 106 -22.06 5.59 4.63
C GLU A 106 -21.43 6.16 5.91
N ILE A 107 -22.20 6.86 6.75
CA ILE A 107 -21.73 7.34 8.06
C ILE A 107 -21.23 6.18 8.92
N ILE A 108 -22.00 5.10 9.04
CA ILE A 108 -21.61 3.92 9.82
C ILE A 108 -20.36 3.27 9.20
N ASN A 109 -20.36 3.06 7.89
CA ASN A 109 -19.25 2.42 7.18
C ASN A 109 -17.93 3.20 7.35
N TYR A 110 -17.92 4.50 7.05
CA TYR A 110 -16.70 5.30 7.15
C TYR A 110 -16.22 5.43 8.60
N ASN A 111 -17.13 5.46 9.58
CA ASN A 111 -16.74 5.44 10.98
C ASN A 111 -16.02 4.14 11.38
N GLU A 112 -16.48 2.99 10.91
CA GLU A 112 -15.80 1.71 11.14
C GLU A 112 -14.41 1.67 10.50
N ILE A 113 -14.27 2.19 9.27
CA ILE A 113 -12.99 2.26 8.57
C ILE A 113 -12.01 3.17 9.34
N ILE A 114 -12.45 4.37 9.74
CA ILE A 114 -11.64 5.29 10.55
C ILE A 114 -11.22 4.64 11.86
N HIS A 115 -12.13 3.93 12.53
CA HIS A 115 -11.82 3.23 13.78
C HIS A 115 -10.78 2.12 13.57
N LYS A 116 -10.80 1.40 12.44
CA LYS A 116 -9.76 0.43 12.09
C LYS A 116 -8.42 1.12 11.88
N LEU A 117 -8.38 2.14 11.01
CA LEU A 117 -7.15 2.89 10.68
C LEU A 117 -6.48 3.50 11.90
N THR A 118 -7.27 4.06 12.82
CA THR A 118 -6.76 4.69 14.05
C THR A 118 -6.30 3.70 15.12
N ASN A 119 -6.68 2.43 15.02
CA ASN A 119 -6.23 1.35 15.92
C ASN A 119 -5.13 0.47 15.32
N GLU A 120 -4.81 0.64 14.03
CA GLU A 120 -3.71 -0.07 13.41
C GLU A 120 -2.38 0.30 14.05
N LYS A 121 -1.50 -0.69 14.21
CA LYS A 121 -0.14 -0.44 14.68
C LYS A 121 0.60 0.39 13.64
N ILE A 122 1.13 1.52 14.07
CA ILE A 122 2.07 2.32 13.29
C ILE A 122 3.49 1.75 13.47
N PRO A 123 4.32 1.72 12.41
CA PRO A 123 5.71 1.32 12.57
C PRO A 123 6.43 2.31 13.48
N SER A 124 7.23 1.79 14.41
CA SER A 124 8.02 2.59 15.35
C SER A 124 9.53 2.52 15.09
N SER A 125 9.95 1.80 14.06
CA SER A 125 11.35 1.73 13.59
C SER A 125 11.42 1.68 12.07
N GLU A 126 12.59 2.01 11.52
CA GLU A 126 12.87 1.95 10.08
C GLU A 126 12.66 0.54 9.53
N LEU A 127 13.11 -0.49 10.26
CA LEU A 127 12.89 -1.87 9.87
C LEU A 127 11.39 -2.23 9.79
N GLN A 128 10.58 -1.79 10.75
CA GLN A 128 9.14 -2.03 10.71
C GLN A 128 8.49 -1.29 9.53
N ALA A 129 8.90 -0.04 9.28
CA ALA A 129 8.42 0.76 8.16
C ALA A 129 8.77 0.11 6.81
N LEU A 130 10.01 -0.38 6.68
CA LEU A 130 10.47 -1.13 5.51
C LEU A 130 9.66 -2.41 5.31
N LYS A 131 9.50 -3.25 6.35
CA LYS A 131 8.76 -4.51 6.24
C LYS A 131 7.30 -4.30 5.84
N ILE A 132 6.67 -3.19 6.25
CA ILE A 132 5.32 -2.84 5.79
C ILE A 132 5.33 -2.55 4.28
N LEU A 133 6.22 -1.66 3.81
CA LEU A 133 6.30 -1.31 2.39
C LEU A 133 6.64 -2.52 1.51
N LEU A 134 7.53 -3.40 1.96
CA LEU A 134 7.86 -4.62 1.23
C LEU A 134 6.73 -5.65 1.25
N ARG A 135 5.81 -5.60 2.22
CA ARG A 135 4.62 -6.47 2.19
C ARG A 135 3.67 -6.09 1.07
N ASP A 136 3.57 -4.81 0.72
CA ASP A 136 2.76 -4.38 -0.42
C ASP A 136 3.34 -4.97 -1.73
N HIS A 137 4.67 -4.95 -1.88
CA HIS A 137 5.35 -5.62 -2.99
C HIS A 137 5.11 -7.14 -2.99
N TYR A 138 5.18 -7.79 -1.82
CA TYR A 138 4.89 -9.22 -1.70
C TYR A 138 3.46 -9.57 -2.15
N ILE A 139 2.47 -8.76 -1.78
CA ILE A 139 1.08 -8.96 -2.20
C ILE A 139 0.98 -8.90 -3.72
N LEU A 140 1.58 -7.89 -4.36
CA LEU A 140 1.62 -7.78 -5.82
C LEU A 140 2.25 -9.01 -6.49
N LEU A 141 3.33 -9.55 -5.92
CA LEU A 141 3.96 -10.77 -6.43
C LEU A 141 3.06 -12.01 -6.29
N VAL A 142 2.27 -12.10 -5.22
CA VAL A 142 1.28 -13.17 -5.04
C VAL A 142 0.12 -13.04 -6.01
N ASP A 143 -0.38 -11.83 -6.21
CA ASP A 143 -1.51 -11.55 -7.10
C ASP A 143 -1.12 -11.84 -8.55
N THR A 144 0.02 -11.32 -9.01
CA THR A 144 0.53 -11.58 -10.37
C THR A 144 0.83 -13.06 -10.60
N LYS A 145 1.33 -13.80 -9.61
CA LYS A 145 1.45 -15.28 -9.70
C LYS A 145 0.08 -15.91 -9.97
N SER A 146 -0.94 -15.50 -9.21
CA SER A 146 -2.30 -16.04 -9.38
C SER A 146 -2.89 -15.70 -10.74
N GLU A 147 -2.60 -14.52 -11.29
CA GLU A 147 -3.03 -14.12 -12.64
C GLU A 147 -2.34 -14.98 -13.71
N ILE A 148 -1.01 -15.13 -13.64
CA ILE A 148 -0.25 -16.00 -14.55
C ILE A 148 -0.77 -17.44 -14.50
N ASP A 149 -1.07 -17.96 -13.31
CA ASP A 149 -1.61 -19.32 -13.13
C ASP A 149 -3.00 -19.51 -13.78
N GLN A 150 -3.77 -18.43 -13.96
CA GLN A 150 -5.13 -18.46 -14.50
C GLN A 150 -5.20 -18.12 -15.98
N GLU A 151 -4.38 -17.19 -16.44
CA GLU A 151 -4.53 -16.54 -17.75
C GLU A 151 -3.47 -16.96 -18.77
N VAL A 152 -2.27 -17.33 -18.31
CA VAL A 152 -1.16 -17.65 -19.21
C VAL A 152 -1.13 -19.15 -19.53
N ASP A 153 -1.18 -19.50 -20.81
CA ASP A 153 -0.93 -20.87 -21.25
C ASP A 153 0.58 -21.17 -21.19
N LYS A 154 0.98 -21.90 -20.14
CA LYS A 154 2.39 -22.21 -19.83
C LYS A 154 3.06 -23.08 -20.90
N ASP A 155 2.28 -23.69 -21.80
CA ASP A 155 2.78 -24.51 -22.90
C ASP A 155 2.82 -23.76 -24.26
N ASP A 156 2.39 -22.49 -24.30
CA ASP A 156 2.20 -21.73 -25.55
C ASP A 156 3.52 -21.16 -26.14
N CYS A 157 4.53 -20.94 -25.29
CA CYS A 157 5.82 -20.39 -25.74
C CYS A 157 7.00 -21.31 -25.38
N ASP A 158 7.78 -21.67 -26.39
CA ASP A 158 8.92 -22.57 -26.23
C ASP A 158 10.23 -21.87 -25.82
N LYS A 159 10.26 -20.52 -25.79
CA LYS A 159 11.46 -19.74 -25.45
C LYS A 159 11.94 -20.00 -24.02
N ASP A 160 13.26 -20.11 -23.87
CA ASP A 160 13.90 -20.34 -22.57
C ASP A 160 13.59 -19.24 -21.55
N ASN A 161 13.59 -17.97 -21.98
CA ASN A 161 13.28 -16.84 -21.10
C ASN A 161 11.84 -16.89 -20.57
N PHE A 162 10.87 -17.28 -21.41
CA PHE A 162 9.48 -17.45 -20.99
C PHE A 162 9.36 -18.53 -19.92
N LYS A 163 9.88 -19.74 -20.22
CA LYS A 163 9.88 -20.87 -19.28
C LYS A 163 10.56 -20.55 -17.95
N GLU A 164 11.65 -19.79 -18.00
CA GLU A 164 12.35 -19.33 -16.81
C GLU A 164 11.51 -18.34 -15.98
N MET A 165 10.84 -17.37 -16.62
CA MET A 165 9.97 -16.42 -15.91
C MET A 165 8.74 -17.09 -15.32
N ILE A 166 8.11 -18.02 -16.02
CA ILE A 166 7.01 -18.84 -15.47
C ILE A 166 7.51 -19.64 -14.25
N SER A 167 8.66 -20.29 -14.35
CA SER A 167 9.25 -21.00 -13.20
C SER A 167 9.60 -20.05 -12.04
N LEU A 168 9.96 -18.80 -12.34
CA LEU A 168 10.30 -17.83 -11.32
C LEU A 168 9.06 -17.23 -10.66
N ALA A 169 7.97 -16.99 -11.39
CA ALA A 169 6.68 -16.56 -10.86
C ALA A 169 6.22 -17.48 -9.71
N GLU A 170 6.45 -18.78 -9.84
CA GLU A 170 6.10 -19.77 -8.82
C GLU A 170 6.88 -19.60 -7.50
N LYS A 171 8.11 -19.09 -7.58
CA LYS A 171 9.07 -19.08 -6.45
C LYS A 171 9.28 -17.68 -5.88
N LEU A 172 9.17 -16.65 -6.70
CA LEU A 172 9.51 -15.27 -6.38
C LEU A 172 8.77 -14.76 -5.13
N PRO A 173 7.46 -15.00 -4.94
CA PRO A 173 6.77 -14.59 -3.71
C PRO A 173 7.39 -15.20 -2.45
N SER A 174 7.74 -16.49 -2.48
CA SER A 174 8.36 -17.17 -1.33
C SER A 174 9.77 -16.64 -1.04
N ILE A 175 10.56 -16.40 -2.08
CA ILE A 175 11.91 -15.83 -1.96
C ILE A 175 11.82 -14.42 -1.36
N TYR A 176 10.86 -13.62 -1.84
CA TYR A 176 10.63 -12.26 -1.37
C TYR A 176 10.10 -12.21 0.07
N LEU A 177 9.26 -13.17 0.47
CA LEU A 177 8.83 -13.27 1.87
C LEU A 177 10.01 -13.55 2.79
N GLN A 178 10.90 -14.48 2.40
CA GLN A 178 12.11 -14.77 3.18
C GLN A 178 13.05 -13.56 3.27
N LEU A 179 13.14 -12.75 2.21
CA LEU A 179 13.83 -11.47 2.25
C LEU A 179 13.27 -10.61 3.40
N ILE A 180 11.97 -10.35 3.42
CA ILE A 180 11.30 -9.53 4.44
C ILE A 180 11.54 -10.07 5.85
N GLU A 181 11.45 -11.39 6.03
CA GLU A 181 11.63 -12.04 7.33
C GLU A 181 13.06 -11.90 7.85
N ASN A 182 14.06 -12.02 6.98
CA ASN A 182 15.48 -12.00 7.34
C ASN A 182 16.09 -10.60 7.48
N LEU A 183 15.36 -9.53 7.13
CA LEU A 183 15.84 -8.15 7.30
C LEU A 183 16.16 -7.82 8.75
N LYS A 184 17.28 -7.12 8.95
CA LYS A 184 17.85 -6.68 10.22
C LYS A 184 17.94 -5.16 10.31
N GLU A 185 18.05 -4.65 11.53
CA GLU A 185 18.03 -3.20 11.79
C GLU A 185 19.28 -2.49 11.24
N GLU A 186 20.43 -3.18 11.18
CA GLU A 186 21.71 -2.58 10.80
C GLU A 186 21.92 -2.45 9.28
N GLN A 187 20.97 -2.90 8.48
CA GLN A 187 21.06 -2.87 7.03
C GLN A 187 20.65 -1.51 6.46
N ASP A 188 21.06 -1.23 5.23
CA ASP A 188 20.66 -0.03 4.49
C ASP A 188 19.21 -0.20 3.99
N HIS A 189 18.25 0.25 4.80
CA HIS A 189 16.82 0.09 4.52
C HIS A 189 16.35 0.89 3.30
N GLU A 190 16.94 2.05 3.02
CA GLU A 190 16.59 2.87 1.86
C GLU A 190 17.04 2.20 0.56
N SER A 191 18.28 1.71 0.51
CA SER A 191 18.78 0.97 -0.66
C SER A 191 17.99 -0.31 -0.91
N ILE A 192 17.62 -1.03 0.16
CA ILE A 192 16.79 -2.23 0.06
C ILE A 192 15.42 -1.89 -0.53
N LEU A 193 14.76 -0.83 -0.04
CA LEU A 193 13.48 -0.41 -0.59
C LEU A 193 13.60 -0.01 -2.07
N ALA A 194 14.62 0.78 -2.43
CA ALA A 194 14.81 1.25 -3.79
C ALA A 194 15.01 0.08 -4.78
N LEU A 195 15.86 -0.88 -4.42
CA LEU A 195 16.07 -2.09 -5.23
C LEU A 195 14.80 -2.95 -5.28
N SER A 196 14.10 -3.07 -4.16
CA SER A 196 12.85 -3.82 -4.06
C SER A 196 11.74 -3.24 -4.93
N THR A 197 11.57 -1.92 -4.95
CA THR A 197 10.61 -1.22 -5.82
C THR A 197 11.01 -1.39 -7.28
N LYS A 198 12.29 -1.21 -7.61
CA LYS A 198 12.79 -1.44 -8.98
C LYS A 198 12.50 -2.86 -9.46
N LEU A 199 12.71 -3.86 -8.61
CA LEU A 199 12.42 -5.26 -8.95
C LEU A 199 10.93 -5.47 -9.27
N THR A 200 10.03 -4.91 -8.46
CA THR A 200 8.58 -5.06 -8.69
C THR A 200 8.10 -4.28 -9.91
N ASP A 201 8.66 -3.12 -10.20
CA ASP A 201 8.32 -2.36 -11.41
C ASP A 201 8.73 -3.14 -12.66
N GLN A 202 9.95 -3.69 -12.67
CA GLN A 202 10.43 -4.55 -13.75
C GLN A 202 9.65 -5.86 -13.85
N TRP A 203 9.18 -6.40 -12.72
CA TRP A 203 8.31 -7.59 -12.73
C TRP A 203 6.98 -7.30 -13.42
N ASN A 204 6.33 -6.18 -13.11
CA ASN A 204 5.09 -5.78 -13.79
C ASN A 204 5.27 -5.65 -15.29
N GLU A 205 6.41 -5.11 -15.74
CA GLU A 205 6.76 -5.03 -17.16
C GLU A 205 6.93 -6.42 -17.79
N VAL A 206 7.66 -7.33 -17.13
CA VAL A 206 7.80 -8.71 -17.60
C VAL A 206 6.44 -9.40 -17.71
N VAL A 207 5.57 -9.25 -16.70
CA VAL A 207 4.24 -9.86 -16.68
C VAL A 207 3.36 -9.29 -17.79
N TYR A 208 3.40 -7.97 -18.00
CA TYR A 208 2.66 -7.30 -19.07
C TYR A 208 3.04 -7.83 -20.46
N LEU A 209 4.32 -8.18 -20.65
CA LEU A 209 4.85 -8.69 -21.92
C LEU A 209 4.78 -10.22 -22.05
N LEU A 210 4.19 -10.96 -21.10
CA LEU A 210 4.14 -12.43 -21.17
C LEU A 210 3.37 -12.94 -22.40
N ASP A 211 2.31 -12.25 -22.79
CA ASP A 211 1.52 -12.58 -24.00
C ASP A 211 2.30 -12.30 -25.29
N GLU A 212 3.32 -11.44 -25.21
CA GLU A 212 4.20 -11.04 -26.31
C GLU A 212 5.60 -11.63 -26.13
N ALA A 213 5.72 -12.79 -25.46
CA ALA A 213 7.01 -13.39 -25.11
C ALA A 213 7.92 -13.71 -26.31
N GLU A 214 7.36 -13.80 -27.52
CA GLU A 214 8.13 -13.97 -28.75
C GLU A 214 8.90 -12.70 -29.17
N ASP A 215 8.56 -11.54 -28.64
CA ASP A 215 9.15 -10.25 -29.02
C ASP A 215 10.49 -9.98 -28.32
N GLU A 216 11.32 -9.14 -28.96
CA GLU A 216 12.61 -8.72 -28.41
C GLU A 216 12.44 -7.86 -27.13
N GLU A 217 11.31 -7.16 -27.01
CA GLU A 217 10.98 -6.31 -25.86
C GLU A 217 10.85 -7.14 -24.57
N PHE A 218 10.24 -8.34 -24.66
CA PHE A 218 10.19 -9.29 -23.55
C PHE A 218 11.59 -9.73 -23.12
N ASP A 219 12.46 -10.07 -24.07
CA ASP A 219 13.81 -10.53 -23.78
C ASP A 219 14.65 -9.42 -23.09
N ASP A 220 14.45 -8.16 -23.48
CA ASP A 220 15.07 -7.01 -22.84
C ASP A 220 14.55 -6.78 -21.41
N ALA A 221 13.22 -6.82 -21.20
CA ALA A 221 12.60 -6.70 -19.88
C ALA A 221 13.08 -7.80 -18.92
N VAL A 222 13.12 -9.05 -19.39
CA VAL A 222 13.63 -10.20 -18.62
C VAL A 222 15.09 -10.01 -18.23
N ARG A 223 15.94 -9.50 -19.13
CA ARG A 223 17.35 -9.22 -18.84
C ARG A 223 17.51 -8.17 -17.76
N GLU A 224 16.75 -7.08 -17.83
CA GLU A 224 16.79 -6.01 -16.83
C GLU A 224 16.31 -6.48 -15.46
N PHE A 225 15.19 -7.21 -15.44
CA PHE A 225 14.65 -7.83 -14.23
C PHE A 225 15.68 -8.79 -13.61
N LYS A 226 16.28 -9.69 -14.40
CA LYS A 226 17.32 -10.63 -13.93
C LYS A 226 18.53 -9.91 -13.36
N GLY A 227 18.93 -8.78 -13.95
CA GLY A 227 20.01 -7.93 -13.43
C GLY A 227 19.73 -7.51 -11.98
N THR A 228 18.54 -6.95 -11.74
CA THR A 228 18.12 -6.47 -10.41
C THR A 228 17.86 -7.62 -9.44
N TYR A 229 17.23 -8.71 -9.90
CA TYR A 229 17.05 -9.94 -9.11
C TYR A 229 18.38 -10.49 -8.61
N ASN A 230 19.39 -10.59 -9.49
CA ASN A 230 20.70 -11.08 -9.09
C ASN A 230 21.41 -10.11 -8.14
N GLU A 231 21.22 -8.80 -8.29
CA GLU A 231 21.75 -7.80 -7.36
C GLU A 231 21.19 -7.97 -5.94
N ILE A 232 19.89 -8.24 -5.82
CA ILE A 232 19.21 -8.41 -4.53
C ILE A 232 19.55 -9.78 -3.90
N PHE A 233 19.45 -10.86 -4.70
CA PHE A 233 19.42 -12.23 -4.15
C PHE A 233 20.72 -13.02 -4.32
N LYS A 234 21.56 -12.71 -5.33
CA LYS A 234 22.76 -13.50 -5.65
C LYS A 234 24.06 -12.79 -5.35
N ASN A 235 24.11 -11.47 -5.51
CA ASN A 235 25.28 -10.69 -5.16
C ASN A 235 25.21 -10.34 -3.68
N ASN A 236 26.29 -10.65 -2.95
CA ASN A 236 26.44 -10.43 -1.50
C ASN A 236 26.29 -8.95 -1.03
N THR A 237 25.91 -8.02 -1.91
CA THR A 237 25.83 -6.59 -1.64
C THR A 237 24.90 -6.26 -0.46
N LEU A 238 23.86 -7.06 -0.23
CA LEU A 238 22.92 -6.85 0.88
C LEU A 238 23.09 -7.83 2.05
N SER A 239 23.99 -8.84 1.96
CA SER A 239 24.21 -9.89 2.98
C SER A 239 22.89 -10.36 3.64
N LEU A 240 21.88 -10.69 2.84
CA LEU A 240 20.52 -10.98 3.34
C LEU A 240 20.38 -12.37 3.98
N GLY A 241 21.45 -13.19 3.96
CA GLY A 241 21.43 -14.53 4.57
C GLY A 241 20.38 -15.47 3.98
N ILE A 242 19.88 -15.16 2.77
CA ILE A 242 18.91 -15.99 2.06
C ILE A 242 19.65 -17.22 1.53
N ASP A 243 19.32 -18.37 2.10
CA ASP A 243 19.86 -19.66 1.69
C ASP A 243 19.08 -20.14 0.45
N LEU A 244 19.51 -19.68 -0.73
CA LEU A 244 18.92 -20.07 -2.00
C LEU A 244 18.99 -21.59 -2.24
N ASP A 245 19.95 -22.29 -1.60
CA ASP A 245 20.11 -23.74 -1.72
C ASP A 245 19.03 -24.51 -0.92
N LYS A 246 18.39 -23.87 0.08
CA LYS A 246 17.19 -24.42 0.75
C LYS A 246 15.89 -24.18 -0.02
N LEU A 247 15.92 -23.31 -1.02
CA LEU A 247 14.80 -22.98 -1.90
C LEU A 247 14.83 -23.81 -3.20
N SER A 248 15.90 -24.56 -3.46
CA SER A 248 15.99 -25.52 -4.55
C SER A 248 15.72 -26.94 -4.06
N LEU A 249 14.63 -27.53 -4.54
CA LEU A 249 14.53 -28.92 -5.03
C LEU A 249 13.20 -29.09 -5.77
#